data_AF-A0A151TZD7-F1
#
_entry.id   AF-A0A151TZD7-F1
#
_cell.length_a   1.000
_cell.length_b   1.000
_cell.length_c   1.000
_cell.angle_alpha   90.00
_cell.angle_beta   90.00
_cell.angle_gamma   90.00
#
_symmetry.space_group_name_H-M   'P 1'
#
loop_
_entity.id
_entity.type
_entity.pdbx_description
1 polymer ?
#
loop_
_entity_poly.entity_id
_entity_poly.type
_entity_poly.pdbx_seq_one_letter_code
_entity_poly.pdbx_strand_id
1 'polypeptide(L)' 'FSHATNLGKYLDFPLLSGGVKKGDFSFIMDKVNGRLQGWKSKLTNRVGRVTLAKSVISAIPT' A
#
# COMPACT_ATOMS: atom_id res chain seq x y z
N PHE A 1 5.21 -6.87 34.17
CA PHE A 1 5.63 -6.73 32.76
C PHE A 1 4.40 -6.45 31.91
N SER A 2 4.17 -5.18 31.53
CA SER A 2 3.08 -4.79 30.64
C SER A 2 3.45 -5.16 29.21
N HIS A 3 2.67 -6.05 28.57
CA HIS A 3 2.84 -6.36 27.16
C HIS A 3 2.50 -5.10 26.34
N ALA A 4 3.43 -4.64 25.51
CA ALA A 4 3.17 -3.54 24.58
C ALA A 4 2.14 -4.01 23.55
N THR A 5 0.88 -3.63 23.74
CA THR A 5 -0.26 -3.99 22.87
C THR A 5 -0.25 -3.23 21.53
N ASN A 6 0.72 -2.33 21.33
CA ASN A 6 0.86 -1.56 20.10
C ASN A 6 2.35 -1.26 19.85
N LEU A 7 2.98 -2.00 18.93
CA LEU A 7 4.41 -1.82 18.59
C LEU A 7 4.69 -0.57 17.72
N GLY A 8 3.68 0.26 17.45
CA GLY A 8 3.82 1.46 16.63
C GLY A 8 4.10 1.15 15.15
N LYS A 9 4.65 2.12 14.42
CA LYS A 9 4.92 2.04 12.97
C LYS A 9 6.44 2.05 12.74
N TYR A 10 6.95 1.08 12.01
CA TYR A 10 8.35 1.00 11.60
C TYR A 10 8.46 1.00 10.07
N LEU A 11 9.29 1.86 9.49
CA LEU A 11 9.40 2.04 8.03
C LEU A 11 8.05 2.23 7.33
N ASP A 12 7.15 2.96 7.98
CA ASP A 12 5.79 3.19 7.48
C ASP A 12 4.91 1.92 7.41
N PHE A 13 5.33 0.86 8.11
CA PHE A 13 4.62 -0.41 8.28
C PHE A 13 4.19 -0.56 9.76
N PRO A 14 2.91 -0.80 10.07
CA PRO A 14 2.48 -1.04 11.44
C PRO A 14 3.09 -2.35 11.94
N LEU A 15 3.82 -2.30 13.06
CA LEU A 15 4.36 -3.48 13.70
C LEU A 15 3.21 -4.18 14.42
N LEU A 16 2.87 -5.39 13.96
CA LEU A 16 1.73 -6.15 14.44
C LEU A 16 2.16 -7.02 15.62
N SER A 17 1.55 -6.79 16.79
CA SER A 17 1.70 -7.67 17.95
C SER A 17 0.74 -8.85 17.78
N GLY A 18 1.21 -9.95 17.16
CA GLY A 18 0.46 -11.20 17.06
C GLY A 18 0.06 -11.59 15.63
N GLY A 19 -1.01 -12.38 15.51
CA GLY A 19 -1.49 -12.91 14.23
C GLY A 19 -2.05 -11.84 13.31
N VAL A 20 -1.63 -11.85 12.05
CA VAL A 20 -1.98 -10.87 11.02
C VAL A 20 -3.48 -10.95 10.68
N LYS A 21 -4.21 -9.85 10.82
CA LYS A 21 -5.62 -9.74 10.46
C LYS A 21 -5.78 -8.93 9.18
N LYS A 22 -6.85 -9.20 8.42
CA LYS A 22 -7.16 -8.46 7.18
C LYS A 22 -7.20 -6.94 7.38
N GLY A 23 -7.67 -6.48 8.55
CA GLY A 23 -7.73 -5.05 8.89
C GLY A 23 -6.37 -4.39 9.03
N ASP A 24 -5.32 -5.16 9.35
CA ASP A 24 -3.97 -4.64 9.54
C ASP A 24 -3.34 -4.14 8.24
N PHE A 25 -3.88 -4.56 7.09
CA PHE A 25 -3.44 -4.14 5.77
C PHE A 25 -4.22 -2.94 5.21
N SER A 26 -5.20 -2.38 5.94
CA SER A 26 -6.01 -1.26 5.44
C SER A 26 -5.15 -0.07 5.01
N PHE A 27 -4.06 0.21 5.73
CA PHE A 27 -3.12 1.29 5.41
C PHE A 27 -2.46 1.13 4.02
N ILE A 28 -2.25 -0.11 3.57
CA ILE A 28 -1.71 -0.39 2.23
C ILE A 28 -2.75 -0.03 1.19
N MET A 29 -4.01 -0.41 1.42
CA MET A 29 -5.11 -0.12 0.50
C MET A 29 -5.33 1.39 0.35
N ASP A 30 -5.28 2.14 1.45
CA ASP A 30 -5.39 3.60 1.44
C ASP A 30 -4.23 4.25 0.67
N LYS A 31 -3.00 3.77 0.87
CA LYS A 31 -1.82 4.25 0.13
C LYS A 31 -1.94 3.96 -1.36
N VAL A 32 -2.39 2.75 -1.74
CA VAL A 32 -2.62 2.38 -3.14
C VAL A 32 -3.70 3.25 -3.77
N ASN A 33 -4.82 3.48 -3.07
CA ASN A 33 -5.88 4.37 -3.53
C ASN A 33 -5.38 5.81 -3.74
N GLY A 34 -4.60 6.36 -2.81
CA GLY A 34 -3.99 7.69 -2.97
C GLY A 34 -3.12 7.79 -4.21
N ARG A 35 -2.29 6.78 -4.49
CA ARG A 35 -1.46 6.73 -5.70
C ARG A 35 -2.31 6.63 -6.97
N LEU A 36 -3.33 5.78 -6.98
CA LEU A 36 -4.24 5.61 -8.12
C LEU A 36 -4.99 6.92 -8.44
N GLN A 37 -5.48 7.65 -7.43
CA GLN A 37 -6.14 8.94 -7.66
C GLN A 37 -5.16 9.98 -8.22
N GLY A 38 -3.95 10.08 -7.66
CA GLY A 38 -2.91 10.95 -8.18
C GLY A 38 -2.52 10.61 -9.64
N TRP A 39 -2.41 9.33 -9.97
CA TRP A 39 -2.12 8.87 -11.32
C TRP A 39 -3.26 9.12 -12.29
N LYS A 40 -4.51 8.91 -11.88
CA LYS A 40 -5.70 9.24 -12.69
C LYS A 40 -5.72 10.71 -13.06
N SER A 41 -5.38 11.60 -12.11
CA SER A 41 -5.27 13.04 -12.35
C SER A 41 -4.12 13.38 -13.32
N LYS A 42 -2.99 12.68 -13.24
CA LYS A 42 -1.79 12.96 -14.05
C LYS A 42 -1.78 12.31 -15.44
N LEU A 43 -2.51 11.22 -15.65
CA LEU A 43 -2.50 10.42 -16.87
C LEU A 43 -3.88 10.41 -17.55
N THR A 44 -4.10 11.41 -18.40
CA THR A 44 -5.36 11.58 -19.15
C THR A 44 -5.46 10.64 -20.36
N ASN A 45 -4.33 10.19 -20.93
CA ASN A 45 -4.33 9.34 -22.12
C ASN A 45 -4.27 7.83 -21.80
N ARG A 46 -4.79 7.00 -22.72
CA ARG A 46 -4.90 5.53 -22.58
C ARG A 46 -3.55 4.82 -22.50
N VAL A 47 -2.55 5.28 -23.25
CA VAL A 47 -1.20 4.70 -23.30
C VAL A 47 -0.50 4.86 -21.95
N GLY A 48 -0.56 6.06 -21.36
CA GLY A 48 0.01 6.36 -20.05
C GLY A 48 -0.55 5.47 -18.94
N ARG A 49 -1.87 5.21 -18.97
CA ARG A 49 -2.52 4.30 -18.02
C ARG A 49 -2.04 2.85 -18.16
N VAL A 50 -1.91 2.34 -19.40
CA VAL A 50 -1.45 0.97 -19.66
C VAL A 50 0.01 0.77 -19.28
N THR A 51 0.89 1.72 -19.63
CA THR A 51 2.32 1.66 -19.29
C THR A 51 2.54 1.64 -17.78
N LEU A 52 1.81 2.49 -17.05
CA LEU A 52 1.89 2.54 -15.60
C LEU A 52 1.43 1.22 -14.96
N ALA A 53 0.28 0.67 -15.39
CA ALA A 53 -0.22 -0.60 -14.87
C ALA A 53 0.81 -1.74 -15.07
N LYS A 54 1.42 -1.82 -16.26
CA LYS A 54 2.50 -2.77 -16.54
C LYS A 54 3.70 -2.59 -15.62
N SER A 55 4.16 -1.35 -15.42
CA SER A 55 5.30 -1.05 -14.55
C SER A 55 5.03 -1.44 -13.10
N VAL A 56 3.82 -1.19 -12.58
CA VAL A 56 3.44 -1.54 -11.21
C VAL A 56 3.37 -3.04 -11.02
N ILE A 57 2.69 -3.77 -11.93
CA ILE A 57 2.57 -5.23 -11.84
C ILE A 57 3.95 -5.89 -11.89
N SER A 58 4.84 -5.41 -12.77
CA SER A 58 6.20 -5.92 -12.89
C SER A 58 7.09 -5.64 -11.66
N ALA A 59 6.73 -4.67 -10.82
CA ALA A 59 7.51 -4.30 -9.64
C ALA A 59 7.09 -5.08 -8.38
N ILE A 60 6.00 -5.85 -8.43
CA ILE A 60 5.58 -6.72 -7.33
C ILE A 60 6.43 -8.00 -7.40
N PRO A 61 7.27 -8.30 -6.39
CA PRO A 61 8.00 -9.55 -6.34
C PRO A 61 7.02 -10.72 -6.18
N THR A 62 7.15 -11.72 -7.04
CA THR A 62 6.42 -13.01 -6.96
C THR A 62 7.02 -13.94 -5.92
#